data_AF-A0A2N2D9I7-F1
#
_entry.id   AF-A0A2N2D9I7-F1
#
_cell.length_a   1.000
_cell.length_b   1.000
_cell.length_c   1.000
_cell.angle_alpha   90.00
_cell.angle_beta   90.00
_cell.angle_gamma   90.00
#
_symmetry.space_group_name_H-M   'P 1'
#
loop_
_entity.id
_entity.type
_entity.pdbx_description
1 polymer ?
#
loop_
_entity_poly.entity_id
_entity_poly.type
_entity_poly.pdbx_seq_one_letter_code
_entity_poly.pdbx_strand_id
1 'polypeptide(L)'
;KFNLLMGRHLQKEYGQERQIAITMPILIGLDGVQKMSKSLGNYIGISEPPGEIYGKAMSLADELMIDYFKLTTGLDLEEINNIEEGLNNGELHPRDVKMKLARELAAMYHGEEAALEAEKEFQKVFQQKELPSEMPVVEVRGNNIWIVKLLTESGLVSTNSEARRLLKQGAVKVNGNKINNADDEISVEEGNVIQVGRRKFARIKLIN
;
A
#
# COMPACT_ATOMS: atom_id res chain seq x y z
N LYS A 1 -25.72 4.25 -11.51
CA LYS A 1 -27.20 4.23 -11.64
C LYS A 1 -27.68 4.47 -13.08
N PHE A 2 -27.24 5.55 -13.75
CA PHE A 2 -27.68 5.89 -15.13
C PHE A 2 -27.62 4.72 -16.13
N ASN A 3 -26.45 4.08 -16.29
CA ASN A 3 -26.27 2.99 -17.26
C ASN A 3 -27.23 1.80 -17.05
N LEU A 4 -27.47 1.41 -15.80
CA LEU A 4 -28.39 0.31 -15.47
C LEU A 4 -29.85 0.64 -15.83
N LEU A 5 -30.27 1.89 -15.59
CA LEU A 5 -31.62 2.35 -15.92
C LEU A 5 -31.79 2.52 -17.43
N MET A 6 -30.75 2.98 -18.14
CA MET A 6 -30.75 3.06 -19.60
C MET A 6 -30.83 1.66 -20.23
N GLY A 7 -30.09 0.69 -19.70
CA GLY A 7 -30.19 -0.72 -20.13
C GLY A 7 -31.62 -1.26 -19.99
N ARG A 8 -32.27 -1.01 -18.85
CA ARG A 8 -33.69 -1.39 -18.64
C ARG A 8 -34.64 -0.70 -19.62
N HIS A 9 -34.37 0.55 -19.98
CA HIS A 9 -35.17 1.27 -20.97
C HIS A 9 -35.04 0.61 -22.35
N LEU A 10 -33.80 0.33 -22.79
CA LEU A 10 -33.55 -0.35 -24.06
C LEU A 10 -34.17 -1.75 -24.08
N GLN A 11 -34.07 -2.54 -23.01
CA GLN A 11 -34.72 -3.85 -22.95
C GLN A 11 -36.23 -3.78 -23.23
N LYS A 12 -36.91 -2.79 -22.65
CA LYS A 12 -38.33 -2.55 -22.91
C LYS A 12 -38.61 -2.26 -24.38
N GLU A 13 -37.85 -1.35 -24.99
CA GLU A 13 -38.03 -0.96 -26.41
C GLU A 13 -37.81 -2.14 -27.37
N TYR A 14 -36.98 -3.10 -26.99
CA TYR A 14 -36.68 -4.31 -27.75
C TYR A 14 -37.55 -5.52 -27.35
N GLY A 15 -38.60 -5.32 -26.54
CA GLY A 15 -39.51 -6.40 -26.11
C GLY A 15 -38.86 -7.44 -25.19
N GLN A 16 -37.71 -7.14 -24.59
CA GLN A 16 -37.03 -8.00 -23.63
C GLN A 16 -37.51 -7.74 -22.20
N GLU A 17 -37.41 -8.77 -21.35
CA GLU A 17 -37.61 -8.61 -19.92
C GLU A 17 -36.53 -7.68 -19.33
N ARG A 18 -36.94 -6.76 -18.45
CA ARG A 18 -36.05 -5.74 -17.89
C ARG A 18 -35.21 -6.32 -16.74
N GLN A 19 -33.89 -6.22 -16.85
CA GLN A 19 -32.93 -6.68 -15.83
C GLN A 19 -33.19 -6.09 -14.45
N ILE A 20 -32.96 -6.83 -13.37
CA ILE A 20 -32.96 -6.28 -12.01
C ILE A 20 -31.68 -5.46 -11.82
N ALA A 21 -31.80 -4.24 -11.31
CA ALA A 21 -30.66 -3.36 -11.05
C ALA A 21 -30.30 -3.41 -9.56
N ILE A 22 -29.14 -3.99 -9.25
CA ILE A 22 -28.56 -4.00 -7.91
C ILE A 22 -27.32 -3.11 -7.94
N THR A 23 -27.17 -2.22 -6.95
CA THR A 23 -26.02 -1.33 -6.83
C THR A 23 -25.41 -1.48 -5.46
N MET A 24 -24.08 -1.53 -5.41
CA MET A 24 -23.31 -1.52 -4.17
C MET A 24 -22.77 -0.12 -3.88
N PRO A 25 -22.46 0.18 -2.61
CA PRO A 25 -21.68 1.37 -2.24
C PRO A 25 -20.34 1.40 -2.99
N ILE A 26 -19.80 2.60 -3.18
CA ILE A 26 -18.48 2.78 -3.76
C ILE A 26 -17.45 2.78 -2.63
N LEU A 27 -16.45 1.91 -2.74
CA LEU A 27 -15.32 1.88 -1.82
C LEU A 27 -14.43 3.12 -2.01
N ILE A 28 -14.18 3.86 -0.93
CA ILE A 28 -13.28 5.02 -0.91
C ILE A 28 -11.82 4.53 -0.92
N GLY A 29 -10.95 5.19 -1.67
CA GLY A 29 -9.55 4.83 -1.78
C GLY A 29 -8.70 5.24 -0.57
N LEU A 30 -7.42 4.91 -0.64
CA LEU A 30 -6.42 5.20 0.40
C LEU A 30 -6.21 6.71 0.66
N ASP A 31 -6.66 7.57 -0.24
CA ASP A 31 -6.62 9.04 -0.10
C ASP A 31 -7.74 9.58 0.81
N GLY A 32 -8.71 8.76 1.21
CA GLY A 32 -9.75 9.14 2.16
C GLY A 32 -10.96 9.85 1.56
N VAL A 33 -10.87 10.29 0.29
CA VAL A 33 -11.88 11.20 -0.29
C VAL A 33 -12.45 10.63 -1.59
N GLN A 34 -11.58 10.26 -2.52
CA GLN A 34 -12.01 9.82 -3.84
C GLN A 34 -12.35 8.33 -3.82
N LYS A 35 -13.22 7.92 -4.76
CA LYS A 35 -13.42 6.49 -5.02
C LYS A 35 -12.10 5.79 -5.29
N MET A 36 -11.99 4.54 -4.86
CA MET A 36 -10.83 3.72 -5.18
C MET A 36 -10.69 3.59 -6.71
N SER A 37 -9.50 3.90 -7.23
CA SER A 37 -9.21 3.82 -8.66
C SER A 37 -7.72 3.57 -8.92
N LYS A 38 -7.44 2.67 -9.87
CA LYS A 38 -6.07 2.45 -10.36
C LYS A 38 -5.43 3.73 -10.91
N SER A 39 -6.21 4.56 -11.62
CA SER A 39 -5.71 5.80 -12.22
C SER A 39 -5.38 6.89 -11.20
N LEU A 40 -5.95 6.83 -9.99
CA LEU A 40 -5.68 7.77 -8.90
C LEU A 40 -4.56 7.27 -7.99
N GLY A 41 -4.08 6.02 -8.17
CA GLY A 41 -3.05 5.43 -7.33
C GLY A 41 -3.48 5.18 -5.87
N ASN A 42 -4.78 5.29 -5.57
CA ASN A 42 -5.36 5.19 -4.22
C ASN A 42 -5.98 3.81 -3.94
N TYR A 43 -5.47 2.74 -4.57
CA TYR A 43 -6.09 1.42 -4.56
C TYR A 43 -5.23 0.34 -3.90
N ILE A 44 -5.90 -0.70 -3.41
CA ILE A 44 -5.32 -1.97 -3.01
C ILE A 44 -5.61 -2.97 -4.13
N GLY A 45 -4.58 -3.53 -4.75
CA GLY A 45 -4.73 -4.45 -5.87
C GLY A 45 -4.85 -5.89 -5.39
N ILE A 46 -5.85 -6.62 -5.90
CA ILE A 46 -6.09 -8.03 -5.54
C ILE A 46 -4.97 -8.99 -5.97
N SER A 47 -4.13 -8.57 -6.92
CA SER A 47 -3.01 -9.35 -7.45
C SER A 47 -1.65 -8.82 -6.99
N GLU A 48 -1.65 -7.95 -5.98
CA GLU A 48 -0.41 -7.40 -5.40
C GLU A 48 0.17 -8.40 -4.41
N PRO A 49 1.50 -8.38 -4.16
CA PRO A 49 2.08 -9.24 -3.13
C PRO A 49 1.41 -9.04 -1.75
N PRO A 50 1.33 -10.09 -0.91
CA PRO A 50 0.71 -10.00 0.42
C PRO A 50 1.21 -8.82 1.27
N GLY A 51 2.52 -8.58 1.27
CA GLY A 51 3.13 -7.46 1.98
C GLY A 51 2.71 -6.09 1.46
N GLU A 52 2.43 -5.95 0.16
CA GLU A 52 1.92 -4.72 -0.43
C GLU A 52 0.45 -4.48 -0.07
N ILE A 53 -0.39 -5.52 -0.14
CA ILE A 53 -1.79 -5.47 0.32
C ILE A 53 -1.83 -5.06 1.80
N TYR A 54 -1.06 -5.77 2.64
CA TYR A 54 -0.99 -5.51 4.07
C TYR A 54 -0.53 -4.09 4.36
N GLY A 55 0.58 -3.66 3.77
CA GLY A 55 1.13 -2.33 3.95
C GLY A 55 0.20 -1.21 3.49
N LYS A 56 -0.57 -1.42 2.42
CA LYS A 56 -1.58 -0.45 1.94
C LYS A 56 -2.80 -0.40 2.85
N ALA A 57 -3.31 -1.54 3.30
CA ALA A 57 -4.39 -1.60 4.28
C ALA A 57 -4.00 -0.89 5.59
N MET A 58 -2.75 -1.05 6.04
CA MET A 58 -2.21 -0.33 7.20
C MET A 58 -2.13 1.20 7.03
N SER A 59 -2.16 1.71 5.79
CA SER A 59 -2.17 3.15 5.49
C SER A 59 -3.57 3.76 5.39
N LEU A 60 -4.62 2.93 5.48
CA LEU A 60 -6.02 3.38 5.44
C LEU A 60 -6.33 4.34 6.59
N ALA A 61 -7.16 5.35 6.36
CA ALA A 61 -7.66 6.22 7.42
C ALA A 61 -8.56 5.42 8.39
N ASP A 62 -8.48 5.72 9.69
CA ASP A 62 -9.20 4.96 10.74
C ASP A 62 -10.72 4.97 10.53
N GLU A 63 -11.27 6.12 10.10
CA GLU A 63 -12.68 6.32 9.76
C GLU A 63 -13.21 5.43 8.63
N LEU A 64 -12.33 4.90 7.77
CA LEU A 64 -12.71 4.03 6.66
C LEU A 64 -12.66 2.53 7.01
N MET A 65 -12.12 2.16 8.17
CA MET A 65 -11.90 0.75 8.51
C MET A 65 -13.19 -0.07 8.49
N ILE A 66 -14.27 0.47 9.06
CA ILE A 66 -15.56 -0.22 9.14
C ILE A 66 -16.17 -0.44 7.76
N ASP A 67 -16.12 0.57 6.88
CA ASP A 67 -16.59 0.43 5.50
C ASP A 67 -15.80 -0.62 4.73
N TYR A 68 -14.48 -0.70 4.97
CA TYR A 68 -13.65 -1.75 4.38
C TYR A 68 -14.04 -3.13 4.89
N PHE A 69 -14.24 -3.33 6.20
CA PHE A 69 -14.74 -4.60 6.71
C PHE A 69 -16.06 -4.99 6.04
N LYS A 70 -17.04 -4.07 5.99
CA LYS A 70 -18.38 -4.30 5.41
C LYS A 70 -18.34 -4.63 3.92
N LEU A 71 -17.44 -4.01 3.16
CA LEU A 71 -17.43 -4.08 1.69
C LEU A 71 -16.40 -5.06 1.11
N THR A 72 -15.42 -5.49 1.90
CA THR A 72 -14.25 -6.22 1.38
C THR A 72 -13.87 -7.47 2.15
N THR A 73 -14.56 -7.80 3.25
CA THR A 73 -14.26 -9.00 4.05
C THR A 73 -15.46 -9.96 4.10
N GLY A 74 -15.20 -11.20 4.48
CA GLY A 74 -16.23 -12.22 4.72
C GLY A 74 -16.74 -12.27 6.14
N LEU A 75 -16.38 -11.31 6.99
CA LEU A 75 -16.85 -11.23 8.38
C LEU A 75 -18.36 -10.98 8.40
N ASP A 76 -19.03 -11.54 9.40
CA ASP A 76 -20.45 -11.30 9.57
C ASP A 76 -20.71 -9.90 10.15
N LEU A 77 -21.97 -9.45 10.06
CA LEU A 77 -22.33 -8.11 10.54
C LEU A 77 -22.21 -7.98 12.07
N GLU A 78 -22.32 -9.07 12.82
CA GLU A 78 -22.20 -9.06 14.28
C GLU A 78 -20.75 -8.80 14.70
N GLU A 79 -19.80 -9.51 14.09
CA GLU A 79 -18.36 -9.29 14.27
C GLU A 79 -17.96 -7.85 13.92
N ILE A 80 -18.47 -7.33 12.79
CA ILE A 80 -18.18 -5.96 12.37
C ILE A 80 -18.75 -4.93 13.37
N ASN A 81 -19.97 -5.15 13.87
CA ASN A 81 -20.57 -4.28 14.88
C ASN A 81 -19.77 -4.30 16.19
N ASN A 82 -19.30 -5.47 16.62
CA ASN A 82 -18.43 -5.60 17.80
C ASN A 82 -17.10 -4.84 17.61
N ILE A 83 -16.52 -4.86 16.40
CA ILE A 83 -15.33 -4.06 16.08
C ILE A 83 -15.64 -2.56 16.15
N GLU A 84 -16.76 -2.13 15.59
CA GLU A 84 -17.20 -0.73 15.59
C GLU A 84 -17.46 -0.21 17.02
N GLU A 85 -18.16 -0.98 17.85
CA GLU A 85 -18.39 -0.66 19.26
C GLU A 85 -17.10 -0.63 20.07
N GLY A 86 -16.22 -1.63 19.89
CA GLY A 86 -14.93 -1.71 20.55
C GLY A 86 -13.99 -0.54 20.20
N LEU A 87 -14.07 -0.02 18.97
CA LEU A 87 -13.33 1.19 18.60
C LEU A 87 -13.91 2.45 19.26
N ASN A 88 -15.23 2.56 19.32
CA ASN A 88 -15.93 3.72 19.88
C ASN A 88 -15.78 3.82 21.40
N ASN A 89 -15.75 2.69 22.11
CA ASN A 89 -15.63 2.65 23.57
C ASN A 89 -14.15 2.61 24.05
N GLY A 90 -13.19 2.45 23.14
CA GLY A 90 -11.75 2.40 23.43
C GLY A 90 -11.23 1.03 23.90
N GLU A 91 -12.04 -0.03 23.85
CA GLU A 91 -11.64 -1.40 24.14
C GLU A 91 -10.67 -1.95 23.09
N LEU A 92 -10.90 -1.59 21.82
CA LEU A 92 -10.04 -1.95 20.70
C LEU A 92 -9.17 -0.79 20.27
N HIS A 93 -7.88 -1.04 20.12
CA HIS A 93 -6.95 -0.04 19.62
C HIS A 93 -7.02 0.03 18.07
N PRO A 94 -7.16 1.23 17.44
CA PRO A 94 -7.32 1.37 15.98
C PRO A 94 -6.24 0.67 15.16
N ARG A 95 -4.99 0.71 15.63
CA ARG A 95 -3.87 0.01 14.99
C ARG A 95 -4.11 -1.50 14.88
N ASP A 96 -4.59 -2.13 15.94
CA ASP A 96 -4.71 -3.58 16.03
C ASP A 96 -5.91 -4.06 15.18
N VAL A 97 -6.98 -3.28 15.15
CA VAL A 97 -8.11 -3.48 14.22
C VAL A 97 -7.66 -3.35 12.77
N LYS A 98 -6.82 -2.36 12.45
CA LYS A 98 -6.26 -2.21 11.09
C LYS A 98 -5.35 -3.36 10.70
N MET A 99 -4.58 -3.90 11.64
CA MET A 99 -3.78 -5.11 11.42
C MET A 99 -4.67 -6.32 11.14
N LYS A 100 -5.80 -6.47 11.86
CA LYS A 100 -6.82 -7.48 11.52
C LYS A 100 -7.32 -7.27 10.09
N LEU A 101 -7.76 -6.07 9.71
CA LEU A 101 -8.23 -5.79 8.35
C LEU A 101 -7.17 -6.13 7.29
N ALA A 102 -5.92 -5.74 7.53
CA ALA A 102 -4.81 -6.01 6.63
C ALA A 102 -4.55 -7.52 6.46
N ARG A 103 -4.68 -8.30 7.54
CA ARG A 103 -4.60 -9.75 7.51
C ARG A 103 -5.75 -10.38 6.72
N GLU A 104 -6.99 -9.98 6.98
CA GLU A 104 -8.18 -10.47 6.24
C GLU A 104 -8.04 -10.24 4.73
N LEU A 105 -7.62 -9.03 4.33
CA LEU A 105 -7.43 -8.68 2.93
C LEU A 105 -6.31 -9.49 2.26
N ALA A 106 -5.19 -9.69 2.94
CA ALA A 106 -4.10 -10.52 2.42
C ALA A 106 -4.51 -11.99 2.33
N ALA A 107 -5.20 -12.51 3.35
CA ALA A 107 -5.63 -13.90 3.43
C ALA A 107 -6.67 -14.24 2.35
N MET A 108 -7.59 -13.31 2.05
CA MET A 108 -8.61 -13.48 1.02
C MET A 108 -8.03 -13.83 -0.36
N TYR A 109 -6.88 -13.25 -0.72
CA TYR A 109 -6.29 -13.43 -2.06
C TYR A 109 -5.05 -14.32 -2.08
N HIS A 110 -4.37 -14.52 -0.95
CA HIS A 110 -3.10 -15.26 -0.87
C HIS A 110 -3.06 -16.36 0.18
N GLY A 111 -4.14 -16.55 0.96
CA GLY A 111 -4.22 -17.54 2.04
C GLY A 111 -3.63 -17.08 3.36
N GLU A 112 -4.02 -17.77 4.44
CA GLU A 112 -3.68 -17.44 5.82
C GLU A 112 -2.17 -17.38 6.09
N GLU A 113 -1.41 -18.35 5.57
CA GLU A 113 0.03 -18.44 5.80
C GLU A 113 0.78 -17.21 5.25
N ALA A 114 0.42 -16.79 4.03
CA ALA A 114 1.01 -15.61 3.40
C ALA A 114 0.63 -14.31 4.12
N ALA A 115 -0.60 -14.23 4.64
CA ALA A 115 -1.06 -13.08 5.43
C ALA A 115 -0.32 -12.96 6.76
N LEU A 116 -0.11 -14.08 7.46
CA LEU A 116 0.65 -14.15 8.71
C LEU A 116 2.11 -13.76 8.49
N GLU A 117 2.73 -14.19 7.40
CA GLU A 117 4.10 -13.82 7.08
C GLU A 117 4.22 -12.33 6.74
N ALA A 118 3.27 -11.79 5.97
CA ALA A 118 3.19 -10.35 5.68
C ALA A 118 3.04 -9.52 6.96
N GLU A 119 2.26 -9.98 7.93
CA GLU A 119 2.13 -9.33 9.23
C GLU A 119 3.43 -9.34 10.02
N LYS A 120 4.10 -10.50 10.14
CA LYS A 120 5.38 -10.61 10.85
C LYS A 120 6.42 -9.69 10.24
N GLU A 121 6.53 -9.69 8.91
CA GLU A 121 7.43 -8.82 8.16
C GLU A 121 7.10 -7.34 8.40
N PHE A 122 5.81 -6.97 8.42
CA PHE A 122 5.39 -5.61 8.75
C PHE A 122 5.76 -5.23 10.20
N GLN A 123 5.56 -6.12 11.16
CA GLN A 123 5.94 -5.87 12.56
C GLN A 123 7.46 -5.69 12.69
N LYS A 124 8.25 -6.55 12.04
CA LYS A 124 9.72 -6.46 11.99
C LYS A 124 10.20 -5.12 11.43
N VAL A 125 9.69 -4.72 10.27
CA VAL A 125 10.14 -3.48 9.60
C VAL A 125 9.65 -2.22 10.30
N PHE A 126 8.37 -2.16 10.69
CA PHE A 126 7.75 -0.92 11.15
C PHE A 126 7.65 -0.78 12.67
N GLN A 127 7.56 -1.88 13.41
CA GLN A 127 7.53 -1.84 14.88
C GLN A 127 8.94 -2.03 15.47
N GLN A 128 9.71 -2.98 14.95
CA GLN A 128 11.06 -3.29 15.45
C GLN A 128 12.17 -2.47 14.76
N LYS A 129 11.85 -1.78 13.65
CA LYS A 129 12.77 -0.95 12.84
C LYS A 129 13.92 -1.76 12.22
N GLU A 130 13.68 -3.03 11.96
CA GLU A 130 14.62 -3.89 11.25
C GLU A 130 14.50 -3.71 9.72
N LEU A 131 15.46 -4.27 8.99
CA LEU A 131 15.42 -4.27 7.53
C LEU A 131 14.45 -5.34 7.01
N PRO A 132 13.81 -5.10 5.85
CA PRO A 132 13.02 -6.14 5.21
C PRO A 132 13.85 -7.36 4.86
N SER A 133 13.24 -8.54 4.97
CA SER A 133 13.84 -9.83 4.64
C SER A 133 14.12 -9.95 3.14
N GLU A 134 13.22 -9.43 2.30
CA GLU A 134 13.40 -9.31 0.86
C GLU A 134 13.41 -7.85 0.42
N MET A 135 14.35 -7.51 -0.44
CA MET A 135 14.47 -6.17 -1.03
C MET A 135 14.84 -6.29 -2.51
N PRO A 136 14.28 -5.45 -3.39
CA PRO A 136 14.72 -5.39 -4.77
C PRO A 136 16.21 -5.06 -4.84
N VAL A 137 16.92 -5.76 -5.72
CA VAL A 137 18.33 -5.52 -5.97
C VAL A 137 18.47 -4.52 -7.11
N VAL A 138 19.30 -3.50 -6.90
CA VAL A 138 19.57 -2.44 -7.87
C VAL A 138 21.03 -2.54 -8.27
N GLU A 139 21.27 -2.70 -9.57
CA GLU A 139 22.61 -2.75 -10.12
C GLU A 139 23.13 -1.33 -10.37
N VAL A 140 24.25 -1.00 -9.75
CA VAL A 140 24.89 0.33 -9.83
C VAL A 140 26.28 0.20 -10.42
N ARG A 141 26.60 1.06 -11.39
CA ARG A 141 27.93 1.12 -11.99
C ARG A 141 28.85 2.06 -11.23
N GLY A 142 29.99 1.53 -10.79
CA GLY A 142 31.01 2.29 -10.08
C GLY A 142 30.65 2.57 -8.63
N ASN A 143 31.64 3.11 -7.91
CA ASN A 143 31.63 3.15 -6.45
C ASN A 143 31.13 4.50 -5.93
N ASN A 144 31.11 5.53 -6.76
CA ASN A 144 30.61 6.86 -6.43
C ASN A 144 29.50 7.23 -7.41
N ILE A 145 28.34 7.56 -6.86
CA ILE A 145 27.17 7.94 -7.65
C ILE A 145 26.47 9.14 -7.03
N TRP A 146 26.03 10.04 -7.89
CA TRP A 146 25.17 11.15 -7.48
C TRP A 146 23.85 10.62 -6.90
N ILE A 147 23.51 11.02 -5.67
CA ILE A 147 22.37 10.45 -4.92
C ILE A 147 21.05 10.51 -5.68
N VAL A 148 20.79 11.60 -6.40
CA VAL A 148 19.54 11.76 -7.17
C VAL A 148 19.47 10.75 -8.31
N LYS A 149 20.59 10.47 -8.97
CA LYS A 149 20.69 9.46 -10.02
C LYS A 149 20.52 8.06 -9.46
N LEU A 150 21.14 7.77 -8.30
CA LEU A 150 20.95 6.49 -7.63
C LEU A 150 19.47 6.23 -7.30
N LEU A 151 18.76 7.23 -6.79
CA LEU A 151 17.35 7.11 -6.43
C LEU A 151 16.44 6.84 -7.64
N THR A 152 16.75 7.43 -8.80
CA THR A 152 15.98 7.18 -10.02
C THR A 152 16.36 5.88 -10.70
N GLU A 153 17.65 5.53 -10.77
CA GLU A 153 18.12 4.25 -11.32
C GLU A 153 17.69 3.06 -10.46
N SER A 154 17.51 3.25 -9.16
CA SER A 154 16.94 2.23 -8.27
C SER A 154 15.45 1.98 -8.45
N GLY A 155 14.75 2.79 -9.24
CA GLY A 155 13.30 2.69 -9.41
C GLY A 155 12.50 3.06 -8.15
N LEU A 156 13.17 3.53 -7.08
CA LEU A 156 12.50 3.94 -5.84
C LEU A 156 11.69 5.23 -6.02
N VAL A 157 12.10 6.09 -6.96
CA VAL A 157 11.41 7.33 -7.34
C VAL A 157 11.32 7.43 -8.86
N SER A 158 10.25 8.04 -9.36
CA SER A 158 9.98 8.09 -10.80
C SER A 158 10.74 9.19 -11.53
N THR A 159 11.14 10.25 -10.81
CA THR A 159 11.79 11.42 -11.41
C THR A 159 12.87 12.03 -10.50
N ASN A 160 13.84 12.72 -11.11
CA ASN A 160 14.86 13.47 -10.37
C ASN A 160 14.26 14.58 -9.50
N SER A 161 13.16 15.21 -9.94
CA SER A 161 12.45 16.23 -9.17
C SER A 161 11.83 15.65 -7.89
N GLU A 162 11.24 14.45 -7.99
CA GLU A 162 10.75 13.72 -6.83
C GLU A 162 11.88 13.35 -5.86
N ALA A 163 13.00 12.84 -6.38
CA ALA A 163 14.18 12.51 -5.58
C ALA A 163 14.67 13.70 -4.75
N ARG A 164 14.85 14.87 -5.39
CA ARG A 164 15.29 16.11 -4.72
C ARG A 164 14.30 16.55 -3.65
N ARG A 165 13.00 16.45 -3.92
CA ARG A 165 11.95 16.78 -2.94
C ARG A 165 12.05 15.87 -1.71
N LEU A 166 12.21 14.56 -1.91
CA LEU A 166 12.30 13.58 -0.82
C LEU A 166 13.58 13.71 0.00
N LEU A 167 14.71 14.04 -0.64
CA LEU A 167 15.97 14.37 0.05
C LEU A 167 15.79 15.60 0.94
N LYS A 168 15.22 16.69 0.43
CA LYS A 168 14.92 17.89 1.23
C LYS A 168 13.98 17.63 2.39
N GLN A 169 13.00 16.75 2.21
CA GLN A 169 12.08 16.31 3.27
C GLN A 169 12.74 15.34 4.26
N GLY A 170 13.96 14.88 3.98
CA GLY A 170 14.67 13.96 4.85
C GLY A 170 14.11 12.55 4.83
N ALA A 171 13.47 12.16 3.73
CA ALA A 171 12.85 10.86 3.57
C ALA A 171 13.83 9.79 3.03
N VAL A 172 15.07 10.17 2.69
CA VAL A 172 16.07 9.25 2.12
C VAL A 172 17.11 8.87 3.14
N LYS A 173 17.44 7.58 3.21
CA LYS A 173 18.53 7.04 4.02
C LYS A 173 19.37 6.04 3.22
N VAL A 174 20.66 5.98 3.54
CA VAL A 174 21.60 4.96 3.05
C VAL A 174 22.23 4.29 4.27
N ASN A 175 22.08 2.97 4.41
CA ASN A 175 22.49 2.20 5.59
C ASN A 175 21.99 2.80 6.91
N GLY A 176 20.76 3.33 6.91
CA GLY A 176 20.15 3.98 8.07
C GLY A 176 20.54 5.45 8.27
N ASN A 177 21.59 5.94 7.60
CA ASN A 177 22.05 7.32 7.68
C ASN A 177 21.24 8.22 6.75
N LYS A 178 20.70 9.32 7.29
CA LYS A 178 19.85 10.25 6.56
C LYS A 178 20.67 11.08 5.58
N ILE A 179 20.21 11.15 4.33
CA ILE A 179 20.79 12.00 3.28
C ILE A 179 19.79 13.12 2.96
N ASN A 180 20.27 14.36 2.89
CA ASN A 180 19.42 15.54 2.73
C ASN A 180 19.90 16.51 1.64
N ASN A 181 21.16 16.41 1.20
CA ASN A 181 21.69 17.25 0.14
C ASN A 181 21.53 16.54 -1.22
N ALA A 182 20.93 17.25 -2.17
CA ALA A 182 20.66 16.75 -3.50
C ALA A 182 21.90 16.68 -4.38
N ASP A 183 22.98 17.35 -4.00
CA ASP A 183 24.22 17.43 -4.77
C ASP A 183 25.29 16.46 -4.26
N ASP A 184 24.96 15.62 -3.26
CA ASP A 184 25.90 14.65 -2.71
C ASP A 184 26.25 13.56 -3.73
N GLU A 185 27.56 13.30 -3.87
CA GLU A 185 28.06 12.03 -4.39
C GLU A 185 28.25 11.07 -3.22
N ILE A 186 27.59 9.93 -3.30
CA ILE A 186 27.66 8.91 -2.27
C ILE A 186 28.54 7.77 -2.73
N SER A 187 29.42 7.34 -1.84
CA SER A 187 30.17 6.11 -2.04
C SER A 187 29.28 4.94 -1.66
N VAL A 188 29.09 4.00 -2.58
CA VAL A 188 28.23 2.84 -2.42
C VAL A 188 29.07 1.57 -2.50
N GLU A 189 28.77 0.65 -1.58
CA GLU A 189 29.39 -0.66 -1.52
C GLU A 189 28.37 -1.76 -1.81
N GLU A 190 28.86 -2.94 -2.20
CA GLU A 190 28.05 -4.15 -2.37
C GLU A 190 27.20 -4.39 -1.10
N GLY A 191 25.89 -4.57 -1.28
CA GLY A 191 24.96 -4.86 -0.20
C GLY A 191 24.45 -3.63 0.57
N ASN A 192 24.90 -2.41 0.27
CA ASN A 192 24.33 -1.19 0.85
C ASN A 192 22.81 -1.11 0.64
N VAL A 193 22.10 -0.58 1.63
CA VAL A 193 20.64 -0.49 1.60
C VAL A 193 20.20 0.96 1.47
N ILE A 194 19.42 1.25 0.43
CA ILE A 194 18.77 2.54 0.20
C ILE A 194 17.35 2.42 0.72
N GLN A 195 16.92 3.41 1.50
CA GLN A 195 15.56 3.54 1.99
C GLN A 195 14.96 4.87 1.56
N VAL A 196 13.75 4.83 1.00
CA VAL A 196 12.94 6.01 0.65
C VAL A 196 11.60 5.95 1.38
N GLY A 197 11.36 6.93 2.25
CA GLY A 197 10.21 6.96 3.13
C GLY A 197 10.20 5.75 4.08
N ARG A 198 9.00 5.27 4.43
CA ARG A 198 8.87 4.17 5.38
C ARG A 198 8.85 2.79 4.71
N ARG A 199 8.47 2.71 3.43
CA ARG A 199 8.11 1.44 2.76
C ARG A 199 9.03 1.02 1.62
N LYS A 200 9.79 1.93 1.02
CA LYS A 200 10.57 1.62 -0.17
C LYS A 200 12.02 1.35 0.22
N PHE A 201 12.51 0.16 -0.08
CA PHE A 201 13.87 -0.27 0.20
C PHE A 201 14.47 -0.89 -1.06
N ALA A 202 15.79 -0.76 -1.23
CA ALA A 202 16.54 -1.48 -2.25
C ALA A 202 17.93 -1.83 -1.74
N ARG A 203 18.46 -2.97 -2.17
CA ARG A 203 19.84 -3.38 -1.92
C ARG A 203 20.70 -3.12 -3.15
N ILE A 204 21.85 -2.50 -2.96
CA ILE A 204 22.81 -2.21 -4.02
C ILE A 204 23.60 -3.46 -4.34
N LYS A 205 23.74 -3.74 -5.64
CA LYS A 205 24.70 -4.67 -6.21
C LYS A 205 25.60 -3.90 -7.17
N LEU A 206 26.90 -3.92 -6.94
CA LEU A 206 27.87 -3.26 -7.80
C LEU A 206 28.09 -4.11 -9.05
N ILE A 207 27.98 -3.45 -10.20
CA ILE A 207 28.36 -4.02 -11.48
C ILE A 207 29.57 -3.28 -12.01
N ASN A 208 30.59 -4.05 -12.41
CA ASN A 208 31.83 -3.54 -12.99
C ASN A 208 31.60 -2.96 -14.39
#